data_AF-A0A8D5ZK17-F1
#
_entry.id   AF-A0A8D5ZK17-F1
#
_cell.length_a   1.000
_cell.length_b   1.000
_cell.length_c   1.000
_cell.angle_alpha   90.00
_cell.angle_beta   90.00
_cell.angle_gamma   90.00
#
_symmetry.space_group_name_H-M   'P 1'
#
loop_
_entity.id
_entity.type
_entity.pdbx_description
1 polymer ?
#
loop_
_entity_poly.entity_id
_entity_poly.type
_entity_poly.pdbx_seq_one_letter_code
_entity_poly.pdbx_strand_id
1 'polypeptide(L)'
;MSIIFSEVEGRLREIKSFTRPTADGRGSVTFRVFIIEMPFSRDSPIDAGKLLAVETIKRGYYLLLEVTDYFPQHYGMVSLDGTVPPELREEIMKRVEEKWESKEAWIEVFASPVGYVMKVDGDIEFRRGYIPPLLGSKVKLFTQETFERFVFYENGVSIGKLINENVELKLNIEKAIKYHIGVFAYTGSGKSNLTSVLIRKALSSIKDLKVIIVDVSMEYGILLLDQLLAYESRLITLDRLPNNQVDAGKRLLRTHVIPEELMDQREQLKTAFEKLFSQGKLRRLYIPPQGVTFLTYGMLIEMVRSQAEDKYVATAQKPFFLMLLHELDRLMRENKLSKDDIVDENVISSLNEIEMKARESGVKENATIFSFISAIKSYIELKPVESDEYDVENLAIELLDQDPLSPRLFIVETPNMDDARLVVSLLIDQVFLRRKRSFSSSPVILFVLDEAQEFIPFESRQKDYSEYSSLAVEKLLRHGRKYHLHALISTQRLAYLNTNVLQQIHTYFVSTLPRPYDRQLIAETFGISDSLIDRTLNFDIGQWLLVSFKAALKEDIPIMFYADNNINELRENLSKVLR
;
A
#
# COMPACT_ATOMS: atom_id res chain seq x y z
N MET A 1 -24.82 -32.22 -9.31
CA MET A 1 -25.48 -31.08 -8.64
C MET A 1 -25.13 -30.99 -7.15
N SER A 2 -25.09 -32.09 -6.39
CA SER A 2 -24.69 -32.10 -4.96
C SER A 2 -23.25 -31.67 -4.68
N ILE A 3 -22.36 -31.76 -5.68
CA ILE A 3 -20.99 -31.23 -5.61
C ILE A 3 -20.98 -29.69 -5.68
N ILE A 4 -21.98 -29.09 -6.33
CA ILE A 4 -22.01 -27.66 -6.68
C ILE A 4 -22.72 -26.83 -5.61
N PHE A 5 -23.87 -27.33 -5.17
CA PHE A 5 -24.75 -26.63 -4.23
C PHE A 5 -24.97 -27.47 -2.99
N SER A 6 -25.11 -26.80 -1.85
CA SER A 6 -25.60 -27.47 -0.64
C SER A 6 -27.06 -27.88 -0.81
N GLU A 7 -27.56 -28.70 0.11
CA GLU A 7 -28.97 -29.13 0.12
C GLU A 7 -29.94 -28.02 0.56
N VAL A 8 -29.42 -26.90 1.07
CA VAL A 8 -30.24 -25.76 1.52
C VAL A 8 -30.68 -24.93 0.31
N GLU A 9 -32.01 -24.87 0.10
CA GLU A 9 -32.64 -24.08 -0.97
C GLU A 9 -33.56 -23.01 -0.37
N GLY A 10 -33.40 -21.77 -0.84
CA GLY A 10 -34.28 -20.64 -0.54
C GLY A 10 -34.96 -20.09 -1.80
N ARG A 11 -35.63 -18.95 -1.65
CA ARG A 11 -36.29 -18.24 -2.75
C ARG A 11 -35.97 -16.76 -2.74
N LEU A 12 -35.70 -16.21 -3.92
CA LEU A 12 -35.55 -14.76 -4.08
C LEU A 12 -36.93 -14.11 -3.93
N ARG A 13 -37.11 -13.30 -2.88
CA ARG A 13 -38.39 -12.63 -2.60
C ARG A 13 -38.47 -11.28 -3.28
N GLU A 14 -37.43 -10.47 -3.13
CA GLU A 14 -37.45 -9.06 -3.52
C GLU A 14 -36.07 -8.59 -3.98
N ILE A 15 -36.03 -7.57 -4.84
CA ILE A 15 -34.82 -6.84 -5.21
C ILE A 15 -35.07 -5.37 -4.94
N LYS A 16 -34.30 -4.77 -4.02
CA LYS A 16 -34.33 -3.33 -3.72
C LYS A 16 -33.12 -2.62 -4.31
N SER A 17 -33.30 -1.37 -4.70
CA SER A 17 -32.20 -0.51 -5.13
C SER A 17 -32.06 0.68 -4.18
N PHE A 18 -30.86 0.92 -3.68
CA PHE A 18 -30.53 2.02 -2.79
C PHE A 18 -29.60 2.98 -3.51
N THR A 19 -29.88 4.28 -3.47
CA THR A 19 -29.03 5.31 -4.07
C THR A 19 -28.63 6.33 -3.01
N ARG A 20 -27.35 6.67 -2.96
CA ARG A 20 -26.81 7.71 -2.06
C ARG A 20 -25.79 8.59 -2.78
N PRO A 21 -25.52 9.82 -2.30
CA PRO A 21 -24.40 10.60 -2.81
C PRO A 21 -23.05 9.93 -2.53
N THR A 22 -22.05 10.21 -3.37
CA THR A 22 -20.64 9.83 -3.14
C THR A 22 -20.06 10.58 -1.94
N ALA A 23 -18.97 10.06 -1.35
CA ALA A 23 -18.32 10.60 -0.16
C ALA A 23 -17.77 12.03 -0.40
N ASP A 24 -17.39 12.34 -1.63
CA ASP A 24 -16.97 13.68 -2.06
C ASP A 24 -18.15 14.62 -2.38
N GLY A 25 -19.38 14.11 -2.35
CA GLY A 25 -20.61 14.84 -2.63
C GLY A 25 -20.82 15.22 -4.10
N ARG A 26 -19.99 14.71 -5.04
CA ARG A 26 -20.00 15.13 -6.45
C ARG A 26 -20.83 14.22 -7.38
N GLY A 27 -21.26 13.06 -6.89
CA GLY A 27 -22.02 12.09 -7.66
C GLY A 27 -22.98 11.27 -6.80
N SER A 28 -23.54 10.20 -7.36
CA SER A 28 -24.39 9.25 -6.65
C SER A 28 -24.02 7.82 -7.03
N VAL A 29 -24.09 6.91 -6.06
CA VAL A 29 -23.88 5.48 -6.26
C VAL A 29 -25.16 4.73 -5.96
N THR A 30 -25.51 3.77 -6.83
CA THR A 30 -26.69 2.91 -6.68
C THR A 30 -26.26 1.46 -6.47
N PHE A 31 -26.76 0.85 -5.40
CA PHE A 31 -26.53 -0.56 -5.06
C PHE A 31 -27.83 -1.34 -5.12
N ARG A 32 -27.75 -2.63 -5.47
CA ARG A 32 -28.88 -3.55 -5.47
C ARG A 32 -28.74 -4.55 -4.34
N VAL A 33 -29.81 -4.75 -3.58
CA VAL A 33 -29.90 -5.73 -2.50
C VAL A 33 -30.98 -6.73 -2.85
N PHE A 34 -30.62 -8.01 -2.80
CA PHE A 34 -31.47 -9.15 -3.05
C PHE A 34 -31.92 -9.69 -1.70
N ILE A 35 -33.23 -9.75 -1.48
CA ILE A 35 -33.82 -10.25 -0.24
C ILE A 35 -34.34 -11.65 -0.51
N ILE A 36 -33.83 -12.61 0.26
CA ILE A 36 -33.96 -14.04 0.02
C ILE A 36 -34.55 -14.68 1.27
N GLU A 37 -35.59 -15.48 1.09
CA GLU A 37 -36.16 -16.29 2.16
C GLU A 37 -35.51 -17.67 2.14
N MET A 38 -34.83 -18.01 3.22
CA MET A 38 -34.19 -19.31 3.44
C MET A 38 -34.92 -20.06 4.55
N PRO A 39 -34.99 -21.40 4.50
CA PRO A 39 -35.63 -22.18 5.55
C PRO A 39 -34.93 -21.95 6.90
N PHE A 40 -35.72 -21.79 7.96
CA PHE A 40 -35.16 -21.66 9.31
C PHE A 40 -34.52 -22.97 9.77
N SER A 41 -33.32 -22.87 10.33
CA SER A 41 -32.63 -23.94 11.03
C SER A 41 -31.74 -23.31 12.10
N ARG A 42 -31.68 -23.90 13.30
CA ARG A 42 -30.73 -23.48 14.35
C ARG A 42 -29.29 -23.67 13.91
N ASP A 43 -29.04 -24.69 13.11
CA ASP A 43 -27.72 -25.03 12.54
C ASP A 43 -27.61 -24.55 11.09
N SER A 44 -28.27 -23.44 10.75
CA SER A 44 -28.25 -22.92 9.38
C SER A 44 -26.82 -22.60 8.95
N PRO A 45 -26.35 -23.11 7.80
CA PRO A 45 -25.01 -22.83 7.28
C PRO A 45 -24.88 -21.44 6.64
N ILE A 46 -25.89 -20.58 6.83
CA ILE A 46 -25.95 -19.23 6.27
C ILE A 46 -25.15 -18.31 7.18
N ASP A 47 -24.19 -17.63 6.58
CA ASP A 47 -23.36 -16.65 7.25
C ASP A 47 -22.97 -15.54 6.28
N ALA A 48 -22.50 -14.44 6.84
CA ALA A 48 -21.78 -13.39 6.16
C ALA A 48 -20.72 -13.92 5.17
N GLY A 49 -20.67 -13.36 3.96
CA GLY A 49 -19.64 -13.70 2.97
C GLY A 49 -19.88 -15.03 2.23
N LYS A 50 -20.88 -15.82 2.64
CA LYS A 50 -21.30 -17.01 1.89
C LYS A 50 -21.81 -16.63 0.50
N LEU A 51 -21.49 -17.47 -0.48
CA LEU A 51 -21.93 -17.29 -1.86
C LEU A 51 -23.20 -18.05 -2.18
N LEU A 52 -24.13 -17.35 -2.81
CA LEU A 52 -25.41 -17.84 -3.28
C LEU A 52 -25.48 -17.79 -4.79
N ALA A 53 -26.22 -18.71 -5.38
CA ALA A 53 -26.56 -18.72 -6.79
C ALA A 53 -28.08 -18.65 -6.94
N VAL A 54 -28.55 -17.63 -7.66
CA VAL A 54 -29.96 -17.50 -8.02
C VAL A 54 -30.14 -17.77 -9.52
N GLU A 55 -31.14 -18.58 -9.86
CA GLU A 55 -31.43 -18.88 -11.27
C GLU A 55 -31.84 -17.61 -12.04
N THR A 56 -31.26 -17.45 -13.24
CA THR A 56 -31.49 -16.26 -14.07
C THR A 56 -32.62 -16.46 -15.08
N ILE A 57 -32.98 -15.39 -15.80
CA ILE A 57 -33.88 -15.49 -16.96
C ILE A 57 -33.36 -16.46 -18.05
N LYS A 58 -32.06 -16.77 -18.07
CA LYS A 58 -31.48 -17.78 -18.98
C LYS A 58 -31.29 -19.10 -18.22
N ARG A 59 -31.92 -20.16 -18.72
CA ARG A 59 -31.79 -21.51 -18.15
C ARG A 59 -30.33 -21.96 -18.11
N GLY A 60 -29.93 -22.60 -17.01
CA GLY A 60 -28.55 -23.06 -16.79
C GLY A 60 -27.56 -21.96 -16.42
N TYR A 61 -28.01 -20.70 -16.32
CA TYR A 61 -27.21 -19.58 -15.83
C TYR A 61 -27.72 -19.11 -14.46
N TYR A 62 -26.78 -18.89 -13.55
CA TYR A 62 -27.03 -18.45 -12.18
C TYR A 62 -26.31 -17.13 -11.91
N LEU A 63 -27.01 -16.12 -11.38
CA LEU A 63 -26.39 -14.90 -10.89
C LEU A 63 -25.81 -15.20 -9.51
N LEU A 64 -24.55 -14.83 -9.30
CA LEU A 64 -23.87 -15.03 -8.04
C LEU A 64 -24.09 -13.83 -7.12
N LEU A 65 -24.49 -14.12 -5.89
CA LEU A 65 -24.74 -13.16 -4.82
C LEU A 65 -23.88 -13.52 -3.61
N GLU A 66 -23.53 -12.53 -2.82
CA GLU A 66 -22.83 -12.68 -1.54
C GLU A 66 -23.76 -12.27 -0.40
N VAL A 67 -23.81 -13.08 0.67
CA VAL A 67 -24.60 -12.78 1.86
C VAL A 67 -24.02 -11.58 2.62
N THR A 68 -24.72 -10.45 2.56
CA THR A 68 -24.36 -9.21 3.27
C THR A 68 -25.02 -9.08 4.62
N ASP A 69 -26.19 -9.68 4.85
CA ASP A 69 -26.77 -9.78 6.19
C ASP A 69 -27.79 -10.89 6.32
N TYR A 70 -28.06 -11.35 7.54
CA TYR A 70 -29.13 -12.31 7.78
C TYR A 70 -29.68 -12.22 9.20
N PHE A 71 -30.99 -12.46 9.34
CA PHE A 71 -31.62 -12.61 10.66
C PHE A 71 -32.84 -13.53 10.59
N PRO A 72 -33.17 -14.22 11.68
CA PRO A 72 -34.37 -15.04 11.75
C PRO A 72 -35.62 -14.16 11.77
N GLN A 73 -36.67 -14.63 11.10
CA GLN A 73 -37.98 -13.97 11.00
C GLN A 73 -39.09 -14.99 11.23
N HIS A 74 -40.23 -14.50 11.70
CA HIS A 74 -41.44 -15.28 11.93
C HIS A 74 -42.66 -14.46 11.49
N TYR A 75 -43.67 -15.08 10.88
CA TYR A 75 -44.85 -14.33 10.37
C TYR A 75 -45.53 -13.49 11.44
N GLY A 76 -45.59 -13.99 12.67
CA GLY A 76 -46.11 -13.26 13.83
C GLY A 76 -45.35 -11.97 14.20
N MET A 77 -44.09 -11.81 13.76
CA MET A 77 -43.28 -10.61 14.01
C MET A 77 -43.47 -9.53 12.95
N VAL A 78 -43.86 -9.88 11.73
CA VAL A 78 -43.92 -8.95 10.58
C VAL A 78 -44.88 -7.79 10.83
N SER A 79 -45.96 -8.04 11.58
CA SER A 79 -46.97 -7.04 11.93
C SER A 79 -46.71 -6.31 13.26
N LEU A 80 -45.58 -6.57 13.94
CA LEU A 80 -45.25 -5.91 15.19
C LEU A 80 -44.57 -4.57 14.91
N ASP A 81 -45.29 -3.48 15.18
CA ASP A 81 -44.74 -2.13 15.20
C ASP A 81 -45.02 -1.42 16.54
N GLY A 82 -44.66 -0.14 16.61
CA GLY A 82 -44.86 0.69 17.80
C GLY A 82 -46.32 0.93 18.17
N THR A 83 -47.27 0.61 17.29
CA THR A 83 -48.71 0.82 17.52
C THR A 83 -49.38 -0.34 18.25
N VAL A 84 -48.73 -1.51 18.29
CA VAL A 84 -49.24 -2.70 19.00
C VAL A 84 -49.10 -2.53 20.52
N PRO A 85 -50.18 -2.70 21.32
CA PRO A 85 -50.13 -2.62 22.78
C PRO A 85 -49.12 -3.61 23.40
N PRO A 86 -48.43 -3.24 24.50
CA PRO A 86 -47.40 -4.08 25.11
C PRO A 86 -47.88 -5.49 25.50
N GLU A 87 -49.07 -5.62 26.07
CA GLU A 87 -49.63 -6.89 26.53
C GLU A 87 -49.90 -7.83 25.35
N LEU A 88 -50.41 -7.27 24.24
CA LEU A 88 -50.63 -8.02 23.01
C LEU A 88 -49.29 -8.39 22.35
N ARG A 89 -48.31 -7.49 22.37
CA ARG A 89 -46.96 -7.76 21.88
C ARG A 89 -46.32 -8.92 22.65
N GLU A 90 -46.45 -8.95 23.97
CA GLU A 90 -45.92 -10.02 24.81
C GLU A 90 -46.56 -11.38 24.48
N GLU A 91 -47.90 -11.44 24.36
CA GLU A 91 -48.60 -12.67 23.98
C GLU A 91 -48.23 -13.15 22.56
N ILE A 92 -48.06 -12.23 21.60
CA ILE A 92 -47.59 -12.58 20.25
C ILE A 92 -46.16 -13.14 20.32
N MET A 93 -45.26 -12.49 21.06
CA MET A 93 -43.87 -12.94 21.19
C MET A 93 -43.77 -14.32 21.83
N LYS A 94 -44.61 -14.63 22.83
CA LYS A 94 -44.68 -15.97 23.43
C LYS A 94 -45.05 -17.04 22.40
N ARG A 95 -46.02 -16.77 21.52
CA ARG A 95 -46.42 -17.70 20.45
C ARG A 95 -45.35 -17.85 19.37
N VAL A 96 -44.64 -16.76 19.06
CA VAL A 96 -43.48 -16.79 18.15
C VAL A 96 -42.39 -17.70 18.72
N GLU A 97 -42.09 -17.55 20.03
CA GLU A 97 -41.09 -18.36 20.72
C GLU A 97 -41.41 -19.86 20.64
N GLU A 98 -42.67 -20.24 20.85
CA GLU A 98 -43.12 -21.64 20.77
C GLU A 98 -43.04 -22.24 19.35
N LYS A 99 -42.96 -21.41 18.30
CA LYS A 99 -43.12 -21.83 16.90
C LYS A 99 -41.91 -21.56 16.00
N TRP A 100 -40.73 -21.29 16.56
CA TRP A 100 -39.51 -21.10 15.77
C TRP A 100 -39.18 -22.28 14.84
N GLU A 101 -39.38 -23.52 15.28
CA GLU A 101 -39.12 -24.72 14.48
C GLU A 101 -40.36 -25.14 13.68
N SER A 102 -41.04 -24.18 13.06
CA SER A 102 -42.22 -24.39 12.24
C SER A 102 -42.04 -23.81 10.84
N LYS A 103 -43.00 -24.09 9.94
CA LYS A 103 -43.05 -23.45 8.61
C LYS A 103 -43.41 -21.97 8.68
N GLU A 104 -43.70 -21.43 9.86
CA GLU A 104 -44.00 -20.02 10.07
C GLU A 104 -42.74 -19.15 10.25
N ALA A 105 -41.55 -19.78 10.37
CA ALA A 105 -40.26 -19.13 10.52
C ALA A 105 -39.36 -19.31 9.28
N TRP A 106 -38.53 -18.30 9.02
CA TRP A 106 -37.50 -18.35 7.98
C TRP A 106 -36.28 -17.54 8.40
N ILE A 107 -35.19 -17.65 7.66
CA ILE A 107 -34.04 -16.75 7.74
C ILE A 107 -34.17 -15.77 6.58
N GLU A 108 -34.30 -14.49 6.91
CA GLU A 108 -34.28 -13.42 5.93
C GLU A 108 -32.83 -13.06 5.63
N VAL A 109 -32.44 -13.23 4.37
CA VAL A 109 -31.05 -13.04 3.91
C VAL A 109 -31.00 -11.85 2.95
N PHE A 110 -30.11 -10.91 3.23
CA PHE A 110 -29.76 -9.79 2.37
C PHE A 110 -28.48 -10.16 1.63
N ALA A 111 -28.50 -10.04 0.31
CA ALA A 111 -27.35 -10.37 -0.52
C ALA A 111 -27.08 -9.30 -1.59
N SER A 112 -25.81 -9.10 -1.92
CA SER A 112 -25.36 -8.19 -2.97
C SER A 112 -24.84 -8.98 -4.17
N PRO A 113 -25.00 -8.47 -5.40
CA PRO A 113 -24.49 -9.15 -6.59
C PRO A 113 -22.95 -9.08 -6.64
N VAL A 114 -22.32 -10.21 -6.93
CA VAL A 114 -20.85 -10.33 -7.01
C VAL A 114 -20.31 -9.88 -8.38
N GLY A 115 -21.18 -9.65 -9.36
CA GLY A 115 -20.79 -9.28 -10.73
C GLY A 115 -20.40 -10.47 -11.61
N TYR A 116 -20.70 -11.70 -11.17
CA TYR A 116 -20.48 -12.93 -11.93
C TYR A 116 -21.78 -13.70 -12.17
N VAL A 117 -21.76 -14.43 -13.28
CA VAL A 117 -22.74 -15.43 -13.63
C VAL A 117 -22.03 -16.77 -13.77
N MET A 118 -22.61 -17.81 -13.20
CA MET A 118 -22.17 -19.18 -13.33
C MET A 118 -23.03 -19.90 -14.36
N LYS A 119 -22.39 -20.50 -15.37
CA LYS A 119 -23.03 -21.43 -16.32
C LYS A 119 -22.78 -22.85 -15.85
N VAL A 120 -23.82 -23.66 -15.79
CA VAL A 120 -23.73 -25.10 -15.47
C VAL A 120 -24.12 -25.88 -16.72
N ASP A 121 -23.14 -26.51 -17.38
CA ASP A 121 -23.32 -27.27 -18.62
C ASP A 121 -22.29 -28.41 -18.69
N GLY A 122 -22.57 -29.51 -17.99
CA GLY A 122 -21.61 -30.60 -17.74
C GLY A 122 -20.55 -30.24 -16.70
N ASP A 123 -19.90 -29.09 -16.86
CA ASP A 123 -18.95 -28.47 -15.93
C ASP A 123 -19.40 -27.05 -15.52
N ILE A 124 -18.68 -26.42 -14.59
CA ILE A 124 -18.96 -25.07 -14.10
C ILE A 124 -18.05 -24.06 -14.80
N GLU A 125 -18.64 -23.05 -15.43
CA GLU A 125 -17.93 -21.92 -15.99
C GLU A 125 -18.39 -20.62 -15.34
N PHE A 126 -17.45 -19.80 -14.88
CA PHE A 126 -17.73 -18.50 -14.27
C PHE A 126 -17.40 -17.39 -15.24
N ARG A 127 -18.34 -16.48 -15.48
CA ARG A 127 -18.18 -15.34 -16.39
C ARG A 127 -18.57 -14.04 -15.71
N ARG A 128 -17.80 -12.99 -15.95
CA ARG A 128 -18.20 -11.63 -15.56
C ARG A 128 -19.46 -11.24 -16.30
N GLY A 129 -20.36 -10.59 -15.59
CA GLY A 129 -21.58 -10.04 -16.15
C GLY A 129 -22.75 -10.09 -15.19
N TYR A 130 -23.88 -9.61 -15.69
CA TYR A 130 -25.12 -9.57 -14.97
C TYR A 130 -26.22 -10.11 -15.87
N ILE A 131 -26.91 -11.16 -15.43
CA ILE A 131 -28.14 -11.63 -16.05
C ILE A 131 -29.21 -11.57 -14.96
N PRO A 132 -30.32 -10.84 -15.17
CA PRO A 132 -31.31 -10.63 -14.13
C PRO A 132 -31.96 -11.96 -13.70
N PRO A 133 -32.17 -12.19 -12.39
CA PRO A 133 -32.96 -13.30 -11.90
C PRO A 133 -34.45 -13.02 -11.95
N LEU A 134 -35.25 -14.09 -11.90
CA LEU A 134 -36.69 -13.98 -11.76
C LEU A 134 -37.06 -13.98 -10.27
N LEU A 135 -38.01 -13.13 -9.85
CA LEU A 135 -38.57 -13.20 -8.51
C LEU A 135 -39.23 -14.56 -8.28
N GLY A 136 -39.09 -15.09 -7.06
CA GLY A 136 -39.51 -16.44 -6.69
C GLY A 136 -38.57 -17.56 -7.15
N SER A 137 -37.49 -17.25 -7.90
CA SER A 137 -36.51 -18.25 -8.32
C SER A 137 -35.82 -18.90 -7.13
N LYS A 138 -35.41 -20.16 -7.34
CA LYS A 138 -34.60 -20.88 -6.38
C LYS A 138 -33.27 -20.19 -6.17
N VAL A 139 -32.88 -20.08 -4.91
CA VAL A 139 -31.55 -19.64 -4.49
C VAL A 139 -30.88 -20.82 -3.80
N LYS A 140 -29.64 -21.09 -4.17
CA LYS A 140 -28.85 -22.18 -3.61
C LYS A 140 -27.55 -21.67 -3.03
N LEU A 141 -27.12 -22.25 -1.91
CA LEU A 141 -25.83 -21.96 -1.30
C LEU A 141 -24.73 -22.78 -1.98
N PHE A 142 -23.56 -22.18 -2.17
CA PHE A 142 -22.37 -22.90 -2.66
C PHE A 142 -21.90 -23.95 -1.66
N THR A 143 -21.40 -25.09 -2.17
CA THR A 143 -20.55 -25.97 -1.37
C THR A 143 -19.19 -25.32 -1.14
N GLN A 144 -18.47 -25.78 -0.11
CA GLN A 144 -17.08 -25.35 0.13
C GLN A 144 -16.21 -25.58 -1.12
N GLU A 145 -16.29 -26.75 -1.76
CA GLU A 145 -15.52 -27.03 -2.98
C GLU A 145 -15.83 -26.04 -4.12
N THR A 146 -17.09 -25.65 -4.29
CA THR A 146 -17.48 -24.69 -5.33
C THR A 146 -17.03 -23.27 -5.00
N PHE A 147 -17.08 -22.90 -3.71
CA PHE A 147 -16.49 -21.66 -3.22
C PHE A 147 -14.99 -21.63 -3.55
N GLU A 148 -14.23 -22.65 -3.17
CA GLU A 148 -12.79 -22.75 -3.42
C GLU A 148 -12.46 -22.64 -4.92
N ARG A 149 -13.21 -23.34 -5.79
CA ARG A 149 -13.06 -23.25 -7.27
C ARG A 149 -13.43 -21.88 -7.84
N PHE A 150 -14.34 -21.16 -7.21
CA PHE A 150 -14.71 -19.81 -7.63
C PHE A 150 -13.65 -18.79 -7.20
N VAL A 151 -13.14 -18.96 -5.99
CA VAL A 151 -12.43 -17.95 -5.25
C VAL A 151 -10.92 -18.11 -5.38
N PHE A 152 -10.36 -19.29 -5.13
CA PHE A 152 -8.91 -19.47 -4.97
C PHE A 152 -8.15 -19.70 -6.27
N TYR A 153 -6.87 -19.31 -6.24
CA TYR A 153 -5.88 -19.72 -7.23
C TYR A 153 -5.24 -21.05 -6.82
N GLU A 154 -5.18 -22.01 -7.74
CA GLU A 154 -4.60 -23.34 -7.50
C GLU A 154 -3.15 -23.29 -6.97
N ASN A 155 -2.35 -22.32 -7.43
CA ASN A 155 -0.95 -22.13 -7.03
C ASN A 155 -0.72 -20.89 -6.14
N GLY A 156 -1.72 -20.49 -5.34
CA GLY A 156 -1.62 -19.33 -4.44
C GLY A 156 -0.84 -19.62 -3.15
N VAL A 157 -0.36 -18.55 -2.51
CA VAL A 157 0.32 -18.57 -1.21
C VAL A 157 -0.70 -18.34 -0.11
N SER A 158 -0.71 -19.19 0.92
CA SER A 158 -1.59 -19.01 2.08
C SER A 158 -1.18 -17.77 2.88
N ILE A 159 -2.15 -16.90 3.16
CA ILE A 159 -1.98 -15.67 3.96
C ILE A 159 -2.84 -15.68 5.24
N GLY A 160 -3.60 -16.75 5.46
CA GLY A 160 -4.55 -16.85 6.56
C GLY A 160 -5.67 -17.86 6.28
N LYS A 161 -6.75 -17.76 7.05
CA LYS A 161 -7.93 -18.63 6.95
C LYS A 161 -9.22 -17.83 6.86
N LEU A 162 -10.20 -18.30 6.08
CA LEU A 162 -11.51 -17.66 6.01
C LEU A 162 -12.17 -17.57 7.39
N ILE A 163 -12.93 -16.50 7.64
CA ILE A 163 -13.73 -16.39 8.86
C ILE A 163 -14.84 -17.45 8.82
N ASN A 164 -15.07 -18.12 9.95
CA ASN A 164 -16.11 -19.14 10.12
C ASN A 164 -15.99 -20.38 9.21
N GLU A 165 -14.83 -20.57 8.56
CA GLU A 165 -14.51 -21.77 7.81
C GLU A 165 -13.08 -22.24 8.11
N ASN A 166 -12.82 -23.55 8.10
CA ASN A 166 -11.45 -24.08 8.26
C ASN A 166 -10.75 -24.18 6.90
N VAL A 167 -10.75 -23.08 6.15
CA VAL A 167 -10.28 -23.02 4.76
C VAL A 167 -9.16 -22.01 4.63
N GLU A 168 -8.03 -22.41 4.05
CA GLU A 168 -6.89 -21.52 3.81
C GLU A 168 -7.19 -20.54 2.68
N LEU A 169 -6.99 -19.24 2.95
CA LEU A 169 -7.06 -18.21 1.93
C LEU A 169 -5.72 -18.16 1.16
N LYS A 170 -5.75 -18.58 -0.10
CA LYS A 170 -4.58 -18.59 -0.98
C LYS A 170 -4.61 -17.42 -1.97
N LEU A 171 -3.54 -16.62 -1.97
CA LEU A 171 -3.37 -15.41 -2.78
C LEU A 171 -2.26 -15.57 -3.83
N ASN A 172 -2.47 -15.08 -5.05
CA ASN A 172 -1.34 -14.83 -5.97
C ASN A 172 -0.58 -13.57 -5.53
N ILE A 173 0.41 -13.75 -4.65
CA ILE A 173 1.16 -12.66 -4.02
C ILE A 173 2.00 -11.84 -5.01
N GLU A 174 2.51 -12.48 -6.06
CA GLU A 174 3.27 -11.79 -7.12
C GLU A 174 2.38 -10.82 -7.88
N LYS A 175 1.17 -11.24 -8.25
CA LYS A 175 0.19 -10.36 -8.90
C LYS A 175 -0.23 -9.25 -7.93
N ALA A 176 -0.39 -9.53 -6.64
CA ALA A 176 -0.81 -8.53 -5.65
C ALA A 176 0.22 -7.39 -5.57
N ILE A 177 1.50 -7.73 -5.48
CA ILE A 177 2.60 -6.77 -5.50
C ILE A 177 2.63 -5.98 -6.81
N LYS A 178 2.52 -6.65 -7.97
CA LYS A 178 2.61 -5.99 -9.28
C LYS A 178 1.57 -4.88 -9.50
N TYR A 179 0.46 -4.93 -8.79
CA TYR A 179 -0.62 -3.95 -8.91
C TYR A 179 -0.83 -3.05 -7.68
N HIS A 180 0.19 -2.97 -6.82
CA HIS A 180 0.19 -2.24 -5.54
C HIS A 180 -0.83 -2.78 -4.53
N ILE A 181 -0.48 -2.66 -3.26
CA ILE A 181 -1.28 -3.13 -2.13
C ILE A 181 -1.60 -1.96 -1.21
N GLY A 182 -2.81 -1.94 -0.66
CA GLY A 182 -3.23 -1.02 0.37
C GLY A 182 -3.69 -1.79 1.62
N VAL A 183 -3.20 -1.39 2.79
CA VAL A 183 -3.57 -1.96 4.09
C VAL A 183 -4.21 -0.86 4.94
N PHE A 184 -5.49 -0.98 5.22
CA PHE A 184 -6.31 0.07 5.82
C PHE A 184 -6.97 -0.43 7.09
N ALA A 185 -6.55 0.10 8.23
CA ALA A 185 -7.17 -0.27 9.51
C ALA A 185 -6.87 0.74 10.61
N TYR A 186 -7.76 0.81 11.60
CA TYR A 186 -7.52 1.59 12.80
C TYR A 186 -6.33 1.07 13.62
N THR A 187 -5.87 1.86 14.59
CA THR A 187 -4.81 1.48 15.52
C THR A 187 -5.20 0.23 16.30
N GLY A 188 -4.29 -0.72 16.46
CA GLY A 188 -4.52 -1.97 17.19
C GLY A 188 -5.15 -3.10 16.38
N SER A 189 -5.57 -2.90 15.12
CA SER A 189 -6.16 -3.96 14.28
C SER A 189 -5.14 -4.95 13.70
N GLY A 190 -3.84 -4.70 13.86
CA GLY A 190 -2.76 -5.57 13.38
C GLY A 190 -2.19 -5.22 12.00
N LYS A 191 -2.20 -3.94 11.59
CA LYS A 191 -1.64 -3.47 10.30
C LYS A 191 -0.20 -3.94 10.06
N SER A 192 0.71 -3.59 10.96
CA SER A 192 2.14 -3.93 10.85
C SER A 192 2.37 -5.45 10.88
N ASN A 193 1.51 -6.19 11.61
CA ASN A 193 1.51 -7.66 11.59
C ASN A 193 1.13 -8.20 10.20
N LEU A 194 0.01 -7.77 9.62
CA LEU A 194 -0.39 -8.21 8.27
C LEU A 194 0.65 -7.81 7.22
N THR A 195 1.14 -6.57 7.25
CA THR A 195 2.20 -6.10 6.34
C THR A 195 3.44 -6.99 6.45
N SER A 196 3.85 -7.37 7.67
CA SER A 196 4.98 -8.27 7.89
C SER A 196 4.72 -9.69 7.35
N VAL A 197 3.50 -10.23 7.53
CA VAL A 197 3.10 -11.51 6.91
C VAL A 197 3.23 -11.43 5.39
N LEU A 198 2.66 -10.40 4.76
CA LEU A 198 2.71 -10.23 3.30
C LEU A 198 4.15 -10.14 2.80
N ILE A 199 5.01 -9.38 3.49
CA ILE A 199 6.44 -9.26 3.15
C ILE A 199 7.16 -10.60 3.28
N ARG A 200 6.97 -11.31 4.39
CA ARG A 200 7.56 -12.64 4.63
C ARG A 200 7.20 -13.64 3.53
N LYS A 201 5.90 -13.74 3.21
CA LYS A 201 5.38 -14.62 2.17
C LYS A 201 5.86 -14.19 0.78
N ALA A 202 6.03 -12.89 0.54
CA ALA A 202 6.52 -12.37 -0.73
C ALA A 202 8.01 -12.66 -0.94
N LEU A 203 8.84 -12.45 0.08
CA LEU A 203 10.28 -12.73 0.04
C LEU A 203 10.56 -14.22 -0.22
N SER A 204 9.78 -15.11 0.40
CA SER A 204 9.91 -16.55 0.19
C SER A 204 9.42 -17.02 -1.17
N SER A 205 8.42 -16.34 -1.76
CA SER A 205 7.78 -16.77 -3.01
C SER A 205 8.39 -16.15 -4.27
N ILE A 206 8.95 -14.95 -4.18
CA ILE A 206 9.44 -14.17 -5.33
C ILE A 206 10.95 -13.98 -5.20
N LYS A 207 11.74 -14.77 -5.94
CA LYS A 207 13.20 -14.85 -5.76
C LYS A 207 13.95 -13.53 -5.99
N ASP A 208 13.54 -12.73 -6.96
CA ASP A 208 14.19 -11.46 -7.33
C ASP A 208 13.50 -10.23 -6.73
N LEU A 209 12.63 -10.43 -5.73
CA LEU A 209 12.01 -9.34 -4.98
C LEU A 209 13.02 -8.72 -4.01
N LYS A 210 13.08 -7.39 -4.06
CA LYS A 210 13.68 -6.52 -3.05
C LYS A 210 12.61 -5.67 -2.39
N VAL A 211 12.59 -5.67 -1.06
CA VAL A 211 11.61 -4.94 -0.25
C VAL A 211 12.34 -3.84 0.50
N ILE A 212 11.85 -2.61 0.39
CA ILE A 212 12.29 -1.50 1.23
C ILE A 212 11.13 -0.97 2.06
N ILE A 213 11.33 -0.94 3.37
CA ILE A 213 10.38 -0.42 4.34
C ILE A 213 10.90 0.91 4.86
N VAL A 214 10.10 1.96 4.79
CA VAL A 214 10.37 3.20 5.52
C VAL A 214 9.57 3.14 6.82
N ASP A 215 10.29 2.86 7.89
CA ASP A 215 9.74 2.59 9.21
C ASP A 215 9.86 3.84 10.07
N VAL A 216 8.72 4.50 10.31
CA VAL A 216 8.64 5.66 11.20
C VAL A 216 8.34 5.22 12.64
N SER A 217 7.62 4.12 12.81
CA SER A 217 7.14 3.64 14.11
C SER A 217 8.14 2.76 14.86
N MET A 218 9.25 2.39 14.22
CA MET A 218 10.30 1.50 14.76
C MET A 218 9.76 0.11 15.14
N GLU A 219 8.87 -0.46 14.31
CA GLU A 219 8.23 -1.75 14.55
C GLU A 219 8.85 -2.89 13.71
N TYR A 220 9.19 -2.62 12.45
CA TYR A 220 9.55 -3.66 11.48
C TYR A 220 10.93 -4.25 11.74
N GLY A 221 11.84 -3.49 12.38
CA GLY A 221 13.13 -4.01 12.83
C GLY A 221 12.99 -5.20 13.80
N ILE A 222 11.89 -5.26 14.57
CA ILE A 222 11.55 -6.42 15.41
C ILE A 222 10.67 -7.41 14.65
N LEU A 223 9.57 -6.94 14.02
CA LEU A 223 8.59 -7.83 13.38
C LEU A 223 9.20 -8.70 12.26
N LEU A 224 10.30 -8.26 11.65
CA LEU A 224 11.01 -8.98 10.59
C LEU A 224 12.44 -9.35 10.99
N LEU A 225 12.77 -9.38 12.29
CA LEU A 225 14.13 -9.62 12.77
C LEU A 225 14.71 -10.96 12.32
N ASP A 226 13.90 -12.01 12.31
CA ASP A 226 14.31 -13.32 11.79
C ASP A 226 14.56 -13.28 10.28
N GLN A 227 13.78 -12.49 9.53
CA GLN A 227 13.98 -12.29 8.09
C GLN A 227 15.24 -11.46 7.80
N LEU A 228 15.52 -10.43 8.59
CA LEU A 228 16.77 -9.66 8.52
C LEU A 228 17.99 -10.55 8.74
N LEU A 229 17.90 -11.51 9.66
CA LEU A 229 18.98 -12.47 9.91
C LEU A 229 19.07 -13.55 8.82
N ALA A 230 17.94 -14.00 8.28
CA ALA A 230 17.89 -15.09 7.30
C ALA A 230 18.33 -14.68 5.88
N TYR A 231 18.01 -13.46 5.45
CA TYR A 231 18.41 -12.93 4.14
C TYR A 231 19.60 -11.97 4.27
N GLU A 232 20.34 -11.78 3.16
CA GLU A 232 21.16 -10.58 3.01
C GLU A 232 20.24 -9.36 3.07
N SER A 233 20.52 -8.46 3.99
CA SER A 233 19.61 -7.38 4.38
C SER A 233 20.34 -6.17 4.91
N ARG A 234 19.59 -5.07 5.09
CA ARG A 234 20.07 -3.82 5.66
C ARG A 234 19.07 -3.29 6.68
N LEU A 235 19.55 -3.03 7.90
CA LEU A 235 18.88 -2.17 8.86
C LEU A 235 19.58 -0.82 8.85
N ILE A 236 18.88 0.21 8.38
CA ILE A 236 19.45 1.50 8.00
C ILE A 236 18.92 2.54 8.97
N THR A 237 19.81 3.29 9.62
CA THR A 237 19.46 4.33 10.59
C THR A 237 20.14 5.65 10.24
N LEU A 238 19.53 6.80 10.56
CA LEU A 238 20.17 8.10 10.34
C LEU A 238 21.14 8.48 11.49
N ASP A 239 20.93 7.85 12.63
CA ASP A 239 21.74 8.02 13.82
C ASP A 239 23.14 7.41 13.66
N ARG A 240 24.06 7.82 14.55
CA ARG A 240 25.39 7.20 14.62
C ARG A 240 25.29 5.72 14.98
N LEU A 241 26.11 4.89 14.35
CA LEU A 241 26.16 3.46 14.68
C LEU A 241 26.79 3.23 16.06
N PRO A 242 26.38 2.16 16.77
CA PRO A 242 27.04 1.70 17.99
C PRO A 242 28.49 1.27 17.72
N ASN A 243 29.36 1.38 18.73
CA ASN A 243 30.78 1.03 18.60
C ASN A 243 31.05 -0.47 18.70
N ASN A 244 30.15 -1.24 19.32
CA ASN A 244 30.29 -2.68 19.50
C ASN A 244 28.93 -3.38 19.51
N GLN A 245 28.95 -4.71 19.37
CA GLN A 245 27.74 -5.52 19.28
C GLN A 245 26.83 -5.39 20.51
N VAL A 246 27.38 -5.37 21.73
CA VAL A 246 26.60 -5.34 22.97
C VAL A 246 25.84 -4.02 23.10
N ASP A 247 26.50 -2.91 22.76
CA ASP A 247 25.87 -1.60 22.74
C ASP A 247 24.82 -1.50 21.64
N ALA A 248 25.03 -2.18 20.49
CA ALA A 248 24.03 -2.29 19.44
C ALA A 248 22.77 -3.02 19.91
N GLY A 249 22.92 -4.20 20.51
CA GLY A 249 21.79 -4.98 21.06
C GLY A 249 20.99 -4.18 22.09
N LYS A 250 21.68 -3.52 23.03
CA LYS A 250 21.03 -2.66 24.04
C LYS A 250 20.30 -1.47 23.43
N ARG A 251 20.93 -0.78 22.46
CA ARG A 251 20.35 0.39 21.82
C ARG A 251 19.11 0.01 21.01
N LEU A 252 19.22 -0.99 20.15
CA LEU A 252 18.13 -1.40 19.26
C LEU A 252 16.92 -1.87 20.06
N LEU A 253 17.13 -2.61 21.16
CA LEU A 253 16.05 -2.96 22.09
C LEU A 253 15.36 -1.76 22.76
N ARG A 254 16.06 -0.63 22.90
CA ARG A 254 15.51 0.57 23.55
C ARG A 254 14.79 1.46 22.54
N THR A 255 15.22 1.47 21.29
CA THR A 255 14.65 2.34 20.25
C THR A 255 13.46 1.71 19.54
N HIS A 256 13.39 0.38 19.48
CA HIS A 256 12.29 -0.33 18.83
C HIS A 256 11.10 -0.56 19.75
N VAL A 257 9.92 -0.54 19.15
CA VAL A 257 8.68 -0.95 19.80
C VAL A 257 8.61 -2.48 19.84
N ILE A 258 8.58 -3.05 21.05
CA ILE A 258 8.48 -4.49 21.26
C ILE A 258 7.02 -4.85 21.52
N PRO A 259 6.40 -5.73 20.70
CA PRO A 259 5.07 -6.28 21.00
C PRO A 259 5.03 -6.93 22.39
N GLU A 260 3.92 -6.79 23.11
CA GLU A 260 3.76 -7.31 24.47
C GLU A 260 3.99 -8.83 24.53
N GLU A 261 3.55 -9.54 23.49
CA GLU A 261 3.65 -10.99 23.34
C GLU A 261 5.09 -11.50 23.15
N LEU A 262 6.05 -10.60 22.90
CA LEU A 262 7.47 -10.91 22.74
C LEU A 262 8.33 -10.44 23.93
N MET A 263 7.72 -9.88 24.97
CA MET A 263 8.44 -9.39 26.14
C MET A 263 9.18 -10.51 26.90
N ASP A 264 8.66 -11.74 26.87
CA ASP A 264 9.31 -12.92 27.45
C ASP A 264 10.58 -13.34 26.68
N GLN A 265 10.72 -12.93 25.42
CA GLN A 265 11.86 -13.23 24.55
C GLN A 265 12.87 -12.08 24.42
N ARG A 266 12.80 -11.07 25.30
CA ARG A 266 13.61 -9.85 25.20
C ARG A 266 15.13 -10.09 25.09
N GLU A 267 15.69 -11.04 25.84
CA GLU A 267 17.12 -11.38 25.72
C GLU A 267 17.47 -12.10 24.40
N GLN A 268 16.54 -12.88 23.83
CA GLN A 268 16.72 -13.48 22.52
C GLN A 268 16.71 -12.41 21.42
N LEU A 269 15.79 -11.44 21.50
CA LEU A 269 15.75 -10.27 20.61
C LEU A 269 17.06 -9.46 20.70
N LYS A 270 17.59 -9.25 21.92
CA LYS A 270 18.89 -8.61 22.12
C LYS A 270 19.99 -9.35 21.36
N THR A 271 20.09 -10.66 21.58
CA THR A 271 21.10 -11.52 20.96
C THR A 271 20.99 -11.50 19.43
N ALA A 272 19.77 -11.47 18.91
CA ALA A 272 19.50 -11.34 17.48
C ALA A 272 19.99 -10.00 16.92
N PHE A 273 19.76 -8.89 17.62
CA PHE A 273 20.31 -7.58 17.22
C PHE A 273 21.84 -7.51 17.32
N GLU A 274 22.44 -8.11 18.35
CA GLU A 274 23.90 -8.25 18.45
C GLU A 274 24.46 -9.02 17.24
N LYS A 275 23.79 -10.12 16.86
CA LYS A 275 24.14 -10.92 15.67
C LYS A 275 23.99 -10.11 14.38
N LEU A 276 22.91 -9.33 14.24
CA LEU A 276 22.67 -8.46 13.08
C LEU A 276 23.80 -7.43 12.90
N PHE A 277 24.26 -6.83 13.99
CA PHE A 277 25.42 -5.93 13.99
C PHE A 277 26.71 -6.67 13.59
N SER A 278 26.98 -7.84 14.18
CA SER A 278 28.19 -8.62 13.89
C SER A 278 28.27 -9.09 12.42
N GLN A 279 27.13 -9.30 11.79
CA GLN A 279 27.02 -9.65 10.36
C GLN A 279 27.19 -8.43 9.44
N GLY A 280 27.42 -7.23 9.98
CA GLY A 280 27.59 -6.02 9.19
C GLY A 280 26.32 -5.58 8.46
N LYS A 281 25.13 -5.97 8.96
CA LYS A 281 23.83 -5.63 8.34
C LYS A 281 23.30 -4.26 8.75
N LEU A 282 23.90 -3.61 9.76
CA LEU A 282 23.59 -2.22 10.12
C LEU A 282 24.32 -1.23 9.20
N ARG A 283 23.62 -0.21 8.74
CA ARG A 283 24.18 0.92 7.98
C ARG A 283 23.67 2.24 8.53
N ARG A 284 24.53 3.26 8.49
CA ARG A 284 24.11 4.64 8.72
C ARG A 284 23.80 5.28 7.38
N LEU A 285 22.61 5.84 7.23
CA LEU A 285 22.27 6.65 6.07
C LEU A 285 22.73 8.08 6.31
N TYR A 286 23.64 8.55 5.46
CA TYR A 286 23.97 9.96 5.39
C TYR A 286 22.96 10.69 4.50
N ILE A 287 22.34 11.72 5.06
CA ILE A 287 21.54 12.67 4.31
C ILE A 287 22.33 13.98 4.28
N PRO A 288 22.72 14.47 3.08
CA PRO A 288 23.38 15.75 2.97
C PRO A 288 22.53 16.84 3.63
N PRO A 289 23.12 17.71 4.47
CA PRO A 289 22.38 18.80 5.07
C PRO A 289 21.70 19.66 4.01
N GLN A 290 20.49 20.11 4.32
CA GLN A 290 19.56 20.81 3.42
C GLN A 290 20.25 21.85 2.52
N GLY A 291 19.95 21.83 1.23
CA GLY A 291 20.42 22.84 0.26
C GLY A 291 21.15 22.30 -0.96
N VAL A 292 21.40 21.00 -1.07
CA VAL A 292 21.84 20.40 -2.34
C VAL A 292 20.61 20.23 -3.24
N THR A 293 20.07 21.36 -3.72
CA THR A 293 19.54 21.34 -5.08
C THR A 293 20.76 21.07 -5.94
N PHE A 294 20.79 19.93 -6.62
CA PHE A 294 21.76 19.78 -7.71
C PHE A 294 21.55 20.98 -8.63
N LEU A 295 22.58 21.82 -8.80
CA LEU A 295 22.50 22.99 -9.63
C LEU A 295 22.21 22.49 -11.04
N THR A 296 20.97 22.65 -11.51
CA THR A 296 20.63 22.28 -12.88
C THR A 296 21.06 23.39 -13.83
N TYR A 297 21.18 23.06 -15.11
CA TYR A 297 21.44 24.08 -16.13
C TYR A 297 20.35 25.15 -16.15
N GLY A 298 19.09 24.78 -15.90
CA GLY A 298 17.99 25.75 -15.75
C GLY A 298 18.21 26.72 -14.60
N MET A 299 18.62 26.23 -13.43
CA MET A 299 18.91 27.07 -12.27
C MET A 299 20.12 27.98 -12.52
N LEU A 300 21.20 27.45 -13.09
CA LEU A 300 22.39 28.24 -13.42
C LEU A 300 22.06 29.37 -14.43
N ILE A 301 21.26 29.07 -15.46
CA ILE A 301 20.83 30.08 -16.43
C ILE A 301 20.05 31.21 -15.75
N GLU A 302 19.11 30.89 -14.86
CA GLU A 302 18.35 31.91 -14.12
C GLU A 302 19.24 32.71 -13.17
N MET A 303 20.22 32.07 -12.52
CA MET A 303 21.22 32.78 -11.70
C MET A 303 22.04 33.77 -12.52
N VAL A 304 22.55 33.37 -13.70
CA VAL A 304 23.30 34.25 -14.59
C VAL A 304 22.42 35.38 -15.15
N ARG A 305 21.18 35.07 -15.54
CA ARG A 305 20.22 36.07 -16.04
C ARG A 305 19.90 37.11 -14.97
N SER A 306 19.67 36.67 -13.74
CA SER A 306 19.43 37.56 -12.60
C SER A 306 20.59 38.55 -12.41
N GLN A 307 21.85 38.08 -12.48
CA GLN A 307 23.02 38.96 -12.41
C GLN A 307 23.13 39.94 -13.59
N ALA A 308 22.76 39.54 -14.80
CA ALA A 308 22.76 40.43 -15.96
C ALA A 308 21.70 41.56 -15.82
N GLU A 309 20.54 41.23 -15.24
CA GLU A 309 19.42 42.15 -15.06
C GLU A 309 19.52 43.00 -13.77
N ASP A 310 20.34 42.59 -12.81
CA ASP A 310 20.52 43.26 -11.52
C ASP A 310 20.91 44.75 -11.68
N LYS A 311 20.27 45.62 -10.91
CA LYS A 311 20.52 47.07 -10.87
C LYS A 311 21.79 47.43 -10.10
N TYR A 312 22.25 46.57 -9.20
CA TYR A 312 23.44 46.78 -8.37
C TYR A 312 24.72 46.25 -9.02
N VAL A 313 24.61 45.42 -10.06
CA VAL A 313 25.74 44.96 -10.86
C VAL A 313 26.19 46.09 -11.81
N ALA A 314 27.48 46.43 -11.75
CA ALA A 314 28.04 47.50 -12.55
C ALA A 314 27.85 47.23 -14.06
N THR A 315 27.49 48.26 -14.82
CA THR A 315 27.20 48.16 -16.27
C THR A 315 28.33 47.51 -17.07
N ALA A 316 29.59 47.73 -16.66
CA ALA A 316 30.77 47.13 -17.30
C ALA A 316 30.84 45.60 -17.18
N GLN A 317 30.12 44.99 -16.22
CA GLN A 317 30.11 43.54 -16.01
C GLN A 317 29.01 42.82 -16.81
N LYS A 318 27.91 43.53 -17.11
CA LYS A 318 26.72 42.95 -17.76
C LYS A 318 27.01 42.22 -19.09
N PRO A 319 27.87 42.74 -19.98
CA PRO A 319 28.21 42.03 -21.22
C PRO A 319 28.77 40.63 -20.98
N PHE A 320 29.56 40.43 -19.92
CA PHE A 320 30.18 39.13 -19.63
C PHE A 320 29.17 38.11 -19.10
N PHE A 321 28.16 38.54 -18.32
CA PHE A 321 27.06 37.65 -17.93
C PHE A 321 26.21 37.24 -19.14
N LEU A 322 25.96 38.15 -20.09
CA LEU A 322 25.27 37.83 -21.34
C LEU A 322 26.09 36.86 -22.22
N MET A 323 27.40 37.04 -22.28
CA MET A 323 28.30 36.10 -22.96
C MET A 323 28.29 34.72 -22.30
N LEU A 324 28.26 34.66 -20.97
CA LEU A 324 28.14 33.39 -20.23
C LEU A 324 26.84 32.67 -20.54
N LEU A 325 25.70 33.38 -20.64
CA LEU A 325 24.43 32.77 -21.07
C LEU A 325 24.54 32.13 -22.46
N HIS A 326 25.15 32.84 -23.41
CA HIS A 326 25.32 32.33 -24.76
C HIS A 326 26.21 31.08 -24.80
N GLU A 327 27.28 31.06 -24.00
CA GLU A 327 28.16 29.90 -23.88
C GLU A 327 27.46 28.69 -23.24
N LEU A 328 26.67 28.91 -22.19
CA LEU A 328 25.86 27.85 -21.57
C LEU A 328 24.85 27.26 -22.57
N ASP A 329 24.15 28.11 -23.33
CA ASP A 329 23.22 27.67 -24.38
C ASP A 329 23.93 26.88 -25.50
N ARG A 330 25.16 27.26 -25.87
CA ARG A 330 25.96 26.52 -26.86
C ARG A 330 26.32 25.13 -26.31
N LEU A 331 26.88 25.09 -25.10
CA LEU A 331 27.29 23.87 -24.42
C LEU A 331 26.12 22.89 -24.28
N MET A 332 24.95 23.37 -23.87
CA MET A 332 23.75 22.54 -23.76
C MET A 332 23.32 21.93 -25.10
N ARG A 333 23.38 22.70 -26.19
CA ARG A 333 23.04 22.18 -27.53
C ARG A 333 24.04 21.14 -28.03
N GLU A 334 25.34 21.39 -27.84
CA GLU A 334 26.41 20.49 -28.28
C GLU A 334 26.35 19.14 -27.54
N ASN A 335 26.06 19.18 -26.23
CA ASN A 335 25.98 18.00 -25.38
C ASN A 335 24.57 17.39 -25.25
N LYS A 336 23.58 17.94 -25.99
CA LYS A 336 22.16 17.51 -25.94
C LYS A 336 21.55 17.53 -24.53
N LEU A 337 21.89 18.54 -23.73
CA LEU A 337 21.44 18.73 -22.36
C LEU A 337 20.14 19.54 -22.31
N SER A 338 19.28 19.18 -21.37
CA SER A 338 18.03 19.87 -21.03
C SER A 338 18.22 20.78 -19.80
N LYS A 339 17.22 21.63 -19.52
CA LYS A 339 17.25 22.51 -18.33
C LYS A 339 17.20 21.74 -17.01
N ASP A 340 16.73 20.50 -17.02
CA ASP A 340 16.60 19.66 -15.83
C ASP A 340 17.88 18.85 -15.55
N ASP A 341 18.85 18.85 -16.47
CA ASP A 341 20.13 18.17 -16.29
C ASP A 341 21.03 18.92 -15.31
N ILE A 342 21.85 18.16 -14.57
CA ILE A 342 22.75 18.66 -13.52
C ILE A 342 24.01 19.27 -14.15
N VAL A 343 24.45 20.41 -13.64
CA VAL A 343 25.69 21.07 -14.02
C VAL A 343 26.89 20.22 -13.59
N ASP A 344 27.80 19.96 -14.53
CA ASP A 344 29.02 19.19 -14.32
C ASP A 344 30.28 19.98 -14.72
N GLU A 345 31.44 19.31 -14.71
CA GLU A 345 32.74 19.91 -15.03
C GLU A 345 32.81 20.52 -16.44
N ASN A 346 31.90 20.18 -17.36
CA ASN A 346 31.92 20.73 -18.72
C ASN A 346 31.78 22.26 -18.73
N VAL A 347 31.08 22.81 -17.73
CA VAL A 347 30.83 24.26 -17.59
C VAL A 347 32.10 25.03 -17.17
N ILE A 348 33.09 24.37 -16.57
CA ILE A 348 34.33 25.01 -16.08
C ILE A 348 35.07 25.69 -17.23
N SER A 349 35.08 25.09 -18.42
CA SER A 349 35.73 25.65 -19.61
C SER A 349 35.15 27.01 -20.01
N SER A 350 33.81 27.10 -20.09
CA SER A 350 33.09 28.34 -20.38
C SER A 350 33.29 29.39 -19.28
N LEU A 351 33.31 28.98 -18.00
CA LEU A 351 33.55 29.90 -16.88
C LEU A 351 34.97 30.50 -16.93
N ASN A 352 35.98 29.68 -17.23
CA ASN A 352 37.37 30.12 -17.39
C ASN A 352 37.52 31.12 -18.54
N GLU A 353 36.85 30.87 -19.67
CA GLU A 353 36.90 31.76 -20.83
C GLU A 353 36.31 33.14 -20.52
N ILE A 354 35.17 33.19 -19.83
CA ILE A 354 34.53 34.44 -19.43
C ILE A 354 35.36 35.19 -18.38
N GLU A 355 35.93 34.47 -17.41
CA GLU A 355 36.80 35.06 -16.40
C GLU A 355 38.04 35.72 -17.04
N MET A 356 38.69 35.03 -17.98
CA MET A 356 39.86 35.55 -18.69
C MET A 356 39.51 36.83 -19.48
N LYS A 357 38.43 36.81 -20.27
CA LYS A 357 37.96 37.99 -21.03
C LYS A 357 37.61 39.18 -20.14
N ALA A 358 37.03 38.93 -18.96
CA ALA A 358 36.72 39.97 -17.99
C ALA A 358 37.99 40.61 -17.41
N ARG A 359 39.01 39.80 -17.07
CA ARG A 359 40.31 40.30 -16.58
C ARG A 359 41.04 41.14 -17.64
N GLU A 360 41.10 40.66 -18.89
CA GLU A 360 41.72 41.37 -20.01
C GLU A 360 41.04 42.71 -20.31
N SER A 361 39.74 42.81 -20.06
CA SER A 361 38.96 44.04 -20.25
C SER A 361 39.08 45.05 -19.11
N GLY A 362 39.94 44.78 -18.11
CA GLY A 362 40.19 45.69 -16.99
C GLY A 362 39.11 45.69 -15.91
N VAL A 363 38.29 44.64 -15.82
CA VAL A 363 37.33 44.48 -14.71
C VAL A 363 38.10 44.29 -13.41
N LYS A 364 37.71 45.02 -12.35
CA LYS A 364 38.39 44.95 -11.05
C LYS A 364 38.24 43.56 -10.42
N GLU A 365 39.28 43.07 -9.75
CA GLU A 365 39.29 41.76 -9.06
C GLU A 365 38.15 41.55 -8.05
N ASN A 366 37.65 42.63 -7.44
CA ASN A 366 36.54 42.57 -6.49
C ASN A 366 35.14 42.66 -7.14
N ALA A 367 35.06 42.51 -8.46
CA ALA A 367 33.81 42.56 -9.20
C ALA A 367 32.93 41.33 -8.94
N THR A 368 31.62 41.55 -8.95
CA THR A 368 30.59 40.53 -8.73
C THR A 368 30.75 39.30 -9.63
N ILE A 369 31.14 39.51 -10.89
CA ILE A 369 31.36 38.41 -11.83
C ILE A 369 32.43 37.42 -11.37
N PHE A 370 33.52 37.89 -10.74
CA PHE A 370 34.59 37.00 -10.27
C PHE A 370 34.15 36.23 -9.03
N SER A 371 33.44 36.87 -8.10
CA SER A 371 32.83 36.16 -6.97
C SER A 371 31.75 35.16 -7.41
N PHE A 372 30.97 35.50 -8.44
CA PHE A 372 29.95 34.61 -9.00
C PHE A 372 30.57 33.38 -9.66
N ILE A 373 31.54 33.59 -10.57
CA ILE A 373 32.27 32.50 -11.23
C ILE A 373 32.97 31.62 -10.20
N SER A 374 33.63 32.22 -9.21
CA SER A 374 34.30 31.47 -8.13
C SER A 374 33.32 30.66 -7.30
N ALA A 375 32.12 31.17 -7.02
CA ALA A 375 31.09 30.42 -6.31
C ALA A 375 30.59 29.21 -7.11
N ILE A 376 30.37 29.36 -8.42
CA ILE A 376 29.96 28.24 -9.28
C ILE A 376 31.09 27.21 -9.42
N LYS A 377 32.34 27.65 -9.64
CA LYS A 377 33.50 26.76 -9.66
C LYS A 377 33.65 26.02 -8.35
N SER A 378 33.55 26.72 -7.23
CA SER A 378 33.63 26.09 -5.91
C SER A 378 32.50 25.08 -5.71
N TYR A 379 31.29 25.34 -6.21
CA TYR A 379 30.19 24.37 -6.19
C TYR A 379 30.50 23.11 -7.04
N ILE A 380 31.12 23.27 -8.21
CA ILE A 380 31.48 22.14 -9.08
C ILE A 380 32.71 21.37 -8.55
N GLU A 381 33.68 22.09 -7.97
CA GLU A 381 34.90 21.54 -7.34
C GLU A 381 34.63 20.91 -5.99
N LEU A 382 33.63 21.39 -5.26
CA LEU A 382 32.86 20.61 -4.29
C LEU A 382 32.08 19.55 -5.07
N LYS A 383 32.81 18.65 -5.74
CA LYS A 383 32.29 17.30 -5.96
C LYS A 383 31.64 16.88 -4.65
N PRO A 384 30.52 16.12 -4.67
CA PRO A 384 30.33 15.23 -3.54
C PRO A 384 31.67 14.53 -3.41
N VAL A 385 32.40 14.80 -2.34
CA VAL A 385 33.46 13.89 -1.90
C VAL A 385 32.78 12.54 -2.05
N GLU A 386 33.37 11.62 -2.81
CA GLU A 386 33.02 10.21 -2.64
C GLU A 386 33.25 9.97 -1.15
N SER A 387 32.20 10.19 -0.37
CA SER A 387 32.23 9.91 1.03
C SER A 387 32.14 8.39 1.02
N ASP A 388 33.01 7.75 1.80
CA ASP A 388 32.76 6.38 2.23
C ASP A 388 31.44 6.26 3.02
N GLU A 389 30.68 7.36 3.18
CA GLU A 389 29.41 7.39 3.87
C GLU A 389 28.29 6.90 2.95
N TYR A 390 27.62 5.85 3.43
CA TYR A 390 26.47 5.26 2.76
C TYR A 390 25.29 6.25 2.69
N ASP A 391 24.94 6.68 1.49
CA ASP A 391 23.90 7.68 1.22
C ASP A 391 22.69 7.11 0.43
N VAL A 392 21.77 7.98 0.00
CA VAL A 392 20.59 7.57 -0.77
C VAL A 392 20.94 7.04 -2.16
N GLU A 393 22.04 7.50 -2.76
CA GLU A 393 22.50 7.00 -4.05
C GLU A 393 23.01 5.55 -3.92
N ASN A 394 23.84 5.30 -2.91
CA ASN A 394 24.32 3.96 -2.58
C ASN A 394 23.15 3.00 -2.30
N LEU A 395 22.15 3.45 -1.53
CA LEU A 395 20.95 2.67 -1.27
C LEU A 395 20.16 2.36 -2.56
N ALA A 396 20.01 3.34 -3.46
CA ALA A 396 19.35 3.12 -4.75
C ALA A 396 20.11 2.11 -5.62
N ILE A 397 21.44 2.12 -5.57
CA ILE A 397 22.30 1.15 -6.27
C ILE A 397 22.11 -0.25 -5.68
N GLU A 398 22.19 -0.42 -4.35
CA GLU A 398 21.96 -1.72 -3.69
C GLU A 398 20.55 -2.25 -3.98
N LEU A 399 19.52 -1.40 -4.04
CA LEU A 399 18.16 -1.81 -4.40
C LEU A 399 18.01 -2.25 -5.86
N LEU A 400 18.87 -1.77 -6.75
CA LEU A 400 18.81 -2.09 -8.18
C LEU A 400 19.79 -3.20 -8.58
N ASP A 401 20.69 -3.59 -7.68
CA ASP A 401 21.64 -4.67 -7.90
C ASP A 401 20.91 -5.99 -8.22
N GLN A 402 21.43 -6.72 -9.19
CA GLN A 402 20.87 -7.99 -9.67
C GLN A 402 21.66 -9.20 -9.14
N ASP A 403 22.75 -8.99 -8.41
CA ASP A 403 23.49 -10.09 -7.79
C ASP A 403 22.57 -10.87 -6.82
N PRO A 404 22.46 -12.20 -6.94
CA PRO A 404 21.70 -13.02 -5.99
C PRO A 404 22.15 -12.91 -4.52
N LEU A 405 23.39 -12.48 -4.28
CA LEU A 405 23.96 -12.21 -2.95
C LEU A 405 23.68 -10.78 -2.46
N SER A 406 23.12 -9.92 -3.31
CA SER A 406 22.77 -8.56 -2.92
C SER A 406 21.59 -8.55 -1.93
N PRO A 407 21.46 -7.52 -1.08
CA PRO A 407 20.44 -7.51 -0.06
C PRO A 407 19.02 -7.48 -0.64
N ARG A 408 18.11 -8.20 0.00
CA ARG A 408 16.70 -8.35 -0.41
C ARG A 408 15.70 -7.65 0.49
N LEU A 409 16.10 -7.34 1.72
CA LEU A 409 15.26 -6.64 2.69
C LEU A 409 16.02 -5.43 3.23
N PHE A 410 15.41 -4.26 3.08
CA PHE A 410 15.92 -2.98 3.57
C PHE A 410 14.88 -2.39 4.52
N ILE A 411 15.28 -2.05 5.74
CA ILE A 411 14.43 -1.34 6.69
C ILE A 411 15.13 -0.04 7.02
N VAL A 412 14.51 1.08 6.65
CA VAL A 412 15.01 2.44 6.89
C VAL A 412 14.28 3.01 8.10
N GLU A 413 14.99 3.12 9.21
CA GLU A 413 14.53 3.68 10.47
C GLU A 413 14.61 5.21 10.44
N THR A 414 13.45 5.86 10.34
CA THR A 414 13.33 7.33 10.31
C THR A 414 12.23 7.78 11.28
N PRO A 415 12.52 7.93 12.59
CA PRO A 415 11.52 8.40 13.56
C PRO A 415 11.14 9.88 13.36
N ASN A 416 11.99 10.65 12.66
CA ASN A 416 11.68 12.00 12.23
C ASN A 416 10.96 11.97 10.88
N MET A 417 9.79 12.61 10.80
CA MET A 417 8.96 12.58 9.61
C MET A 417 9.53 13.39 8.43
N ASP A 418 10.17 14.52 8.68
CA ASP A 418 10.77 15.35 7.64
C ASP A 418 11.90 14.59 6.93
N ASP A 419 12.73 13.88 7.73
CA ASP A 419 13.77 13.01 7.22
C ASP A 419 13.17 11.82 6.43
N ALA A 420 12.11 11.19 6.96
CA ALA A 420 11.43 10.09 6.29
C ALA A 420 10.91 10.51 4.90
N ARG A 421 10.22 11.65 4.82
CA ARG A 421 9.68 12.22 3.58
C ARG A 421 10.78 12.55 2.58
N LEU A 422 11.87 13.15 3.05
CA LEU A 422 13.03 13.46 2.22
C LEU A 422 13.66 12.19 1.65
N VAL A 423 13.94 11.19 2.48
CA VAL A 423 14.50 9.90 2.03
C VAL A 423 13.59 9.23 1.01
N VAL A 424 12.28 9.14 1.28
CA VAL A 424 11.31 8.55 0.35
C VAL A 424 11.33 9.25 -1.01
N SER A 425 11.29 10.59 -1.00
CA SER A 425 11.27 11.37 -2.24
C SER A 425 12.54 11.14 -3.08
N LEU A 426 13.73 11.32 -2.47
CA LEU A 426 15.01 11.16 -3.13
C LEU A 426 15.20 9.74 -3.65
N LEU A 427 14.88 8.74 -2.83
CA LEU A 427 15.09 7.35 -3.18
C LEU A 427 14.20 6.91 -4.34
N ILE A 428 12.90 7.24 -4.29
CA ILE A 428 11.98 6.92 -5.39
C ILE A 428 12.47 7.56 -6.69
N ASP A 429 12.87 8.83 -6.65
CA ASP A 429 13.35 9.53 -7.83
C ASP A 429 14.64 8.94 -8.39
N GLN A 430 15.62 8.62 -7.54
CA GLN A 430 16.87 7.97 -7.96
C GLN A 430 16.61 6.61 -8.60
N VAL A 431 15.79 5.77 -7.97
CA VAL A 431 15.44 4.44 -8.50
C VAL A 431 14.69 4.56 -9.85
N PHE A 432 13.76 5.52 -9.97
CA PHE A 432 13.06 5.77 -11.23
C PHE A 432 13.99 6.26 -12.33
N LEU A 433 14.86 7.23 -12.03
CA LEU A 433 15.80 7.79 -13.00
C LEU A 433 16.70 6.70 -13.55
N ARG A 434 17.23 5.83 -12.69
CA ARG A 434 18.04 4.68 -13.10
C ARG A 434 17.26 3.68 -13.97
N ARG A 435 16.03 3.31 -13.58
CA ARG A 435 15.15 2.44 -14.40
C ARG A 435 14.76 3.03 -15.75
N LYS A 436 14.67 4.36 -15.86
CA LYS A 436 14.38 5.05 -17.12
C LYS A 436 15.60 5.14 -18.03
N ARG A 437 16.79 5.36 -17.46
CA ARG A 437 18.05 5.41 -18.20
C ARG A 437 18.46 4.02 -18.69
N SER A 438 18.28 3.01 -17.84
CA SER A 438 18.55 1.60 -18.17
C SER A 438 17.36 0.75 -17.74
N PHE A 439 16.52 0.38 -18.71
CA PHE A 439 15.36 -0.44 -18.42
C PHE A 439 15.77 -1.84 -17.99
N SER A 440 15.18 -2.31 -16.89
CA SER A 440 15.24 -3.70 -16.47
C SER A 440 13.89 -4.10 -15.89
N SER A 441 13.54 -5.38 -15.98
CA SER A 441 12.41 -5.98 -15.28
C SER A 441 12.79 -6.59 -13.92
N SER A 442 14.09 -6.66 -13.62
CA SER A 442 14.63 -7.25 -12.38
C SER A 442 15.70 -6.33 -11.76
N PRO A 443 15.84 -6.28 -10.42
CA PRO A 443 14.96 -6.88 -9.42
C PRO A 443 13.54 -6.29 -9.44
N VAL A 444 12.55 -6.99 -8.89
CA VAL A 444 11.25 -6.38 -8.59
C VAL A 444 11.39 -5.61 -7.28
N ILE A 445 11.01 -4.33 -7.25
CA ILE A 445 11.17 -3.51 -6.03
C ILE A 445 9.79 -3.23 -5.44
N LEU A 446 9.63 -3.52 -4.14
CA LEU A 446 8.45 -3.16 -3.36
C LEU A 446 8.83 -2.11 -2.31
N PHE A 447 8.30 -0.90 -2.49
CA PHE A 447 8.33 0.15 -1.48
C PHE A 447 7.19 -0.05 -0.49
N VAL A 448 7.50 -0.15 0.79
CA VAL A 448 6.53 -0.29 1.88
C VAL A 448 6.54 1.02 2.67
N LEU A 449 5.42 1.73 2.59
CA LEU A 449 5.19 2.99 3.29
C LEU A 449 4.14 2.76 4.36
N ASP A 450 4.58 2.55 5.59
CA ASP A 450 3.66 2.55 6.73
C ASP A 450 3.28 3.99 7.08
N GLU A 451 2.12 4.19 7.69
CA GLU A 451 1.59 5.52 7.96
C GLU A 451 1.55 6.43 6.71
N ALA A 452 1.09 5.89 5.58
CA ALA A 452 1.12 6.53 4.27
C ALA A 452 0.48 7.93 4.22
N GLN A 453 -0.45 8.26 5.13
CA GLN A 453 -1.01 9.61 5.23
C GLN A 453 0.06 10.67 5.54
N GLU A 454 1.18 10.27 6.16
CA GLU A 454 2.28 11.15 6.47
C GLU A 454 3.17 11.44 5.26
N PHE A 455 3.23 10.51 4.30
CA PHE A 455 4.01 10.66 3.06
C PHE A 455 3.21 11.29 1.93
N ILE A 456 1.89 11.09 1.94
CA ILE A 456 0.96 11.52 0.89
C ILE A 456 -0.25 12.26 1.47
N PRO A 457 -0.03 13.35 2.24
CA PRO A 457 -1.15 14.05 2.87
C PRO A 457 -2.03 14.75 1.84
N PHE A 458 -3.31 14.93 2.18
CA PHE A 458 -4.26 15.70 1.38
C PHE A 458 -3.82 17.17 1.23
N GLU A 459 -3.29 17.76 2.30
CA GLU A 459 -2.66 19.08 2.27
C GLU A 459 -1.14 18.91 2.39
N SER A 460 -0.38 19.40 1.40
CA SER A 460 1.07 19.35 1.38
C SER A 460 1.70 20.74 1.47
N ARG A 461 2.89 20.81 2.06
CA ARG A 461 3.72 22.01 2.20
C ARG A 461 5.14 21.70 1.73
N GLN A 462 5.85 22.70 1.22
CA GLN A 462 7.25 22.53 0.79
C GLN A 462 8.21 22.42 1.98
N LYS A 463 7.90 23.13 3.07
CA LYS A 463 8.81 23.28 4.21
C LYS A 463 9.06 21.98 4.99
N ASP A 464 8.12 21.05 4.97
CA ASP A 464 8.16 19.77 5.69
C ASP A 464 8.31 18.56 4.74
N TYR A 465 8.74 18.83 3.51
CA TYR A 465 8.95 17.87 2.42
C TYR A 465 7.72 17.06 1.97
N SER A 466 6.54 17.33 2.50
CA SER A 466 5.33 16.57 2.18
C SER A 466 4.91 16.71 0.72
N GLU A 467 5.19 17.85 0.07
CA GLU A 467 4.94 18.01 -1.38
C GLU A 467 5.85 17.08 -2.21
N TYR A 468 7.15 17.01 -1.88
CA TYR A 468 8.11 16.17 -2.61
C TYR A 468 7.81 14.68 -2.44
N SER A 469 7.52 14.23 -1.21
CA SER A 469 7.16 12.83 -0.97
C SER A 469 5.84 12.47 -1.64
N SER A 470 4.83 13.34 -1.57
CA SER A 470 3.52 13.12 -2.20
C SER A 470 3.65 12.96 -3.72
N LEU A 471 4.38 13.87 -4.39
CA LEU A 471 4.65 13.79 -5.83
C LEU A 471 5.42 12.52 -6.22
N ALA A 472 6.45 12.15 -5.46
CA ALA A 472 7.25 10.97 -5.72
C ALA A 472 6.42 9.68 -5.58
N VAL A 473 5.62 9.55 -4.52
CA VAL A 473 4.79 8.37 -4.29
C VAL A 473 3.63 8.28 -5.29
N GLU A 474 3.01 9.40 -5.65
CA GLU A 474 1.99 9.43 -6.71
C GLU A 474 2.57 8.97 -8.06
N LYS A 475 3.78 9.45 -8.39
CA LYS A 475 4.54 8.99 -9.57
C LYS A 475 4.86 7.50 -9.50
N LEU A 476 5.22 6.97 -8.33
CA LEU A 476 5.44 5.55 -8.11
C LEU A 476 4.19 4.72 -8.38
N LEU A 477 3.06 5.12 -7.82
CA LEU A 477 1.79 4.40 -7.99
C LEU A 477 1.24 4.49 -9.42
N ARG A 478 1.41 5.64 -10.09
CA ARG A 478 0.91 5.83 -11.46
C ARG A 478 1.80 5.19 -12.53
N HIS A 479 3.13 5.31 -12.39
CA HIS A 479 4.07 4.92 -13.44
C HIS A 479 4.98 3.73 -13.07
N GLY A 480 5.05 3.34 -11.80
CA GLY A 480 6.01 2.34 -11.29
C GLY A 480 5.81 0.96 -11.88
N ARG A 481 4.56 0.56 -12.18
CA ARG A 481 4.24 -0.74 -12.79
C ARG A 481 5.00 -1.01 -14.08
N LYS A 482 5.23 0.01 -14.91
CA LYS A 482 5.99 -0.10 -16.16
C LYS A 482 7.46 -0.46 -15.90
N TYR A 483 7.99 -0.10 -14.74
CA TYR A 483 9.40 -0.24 -14.37
C TYR A 483 9.63 -1.29 -13.26
N HIS A 484 8.64 -2.13 -12.97
CA HIS A 484 8.69 -3.13 -11.88
C HIS A 484 8.98 -2.51 -10.50
N LEU A 485 8.49 -1.28 -10.31
CA LEU A 485 8.51 -0.55 -9.04
C LEU A 485 7.09 -0.55 -8.48
N HIS A 486 6.92 -1.18 -7.33
CA HIS A 486 5.64 -1.40 -6.70
C HIS A 486 5.60 -0.79 -5.30
N ALA A 487 4.40 -0.70 -4.75
CA ALA A 487 4.19 -0.07 -3.46
C ALA A 487 3.17 -0.85 -2.65
N LEU A 488 3.43 -0.99 -1.35
CA LEU A 488 2.46 -1.33 -0.33
C LEU A 488 2.32 -0.10 0.54
N ILE A 489 1.12 0.46 0.62
CA ILE A 489 0.84 1.56 1.54
C ILE A 489 -0.02 1.05 2.69
N SER A 490 0.28 1.49 3.90
CA SER A 490 -0.50 1.18 5.11
C SER A 490 -0.94 2.48 5.77
N THR A 491 -2.20 2.59 6.21
CA THR A 491 -2.70 3.81 6.89
C THR A 491 -3.90 3.54 7.80
N GLN A 492 -4.01 4.30 8.90
CA GLN A 492 -5.23 4.38 9.73
C GLN A 492 -6.24 5.44 9.33
N ARG A 493 -5.88 6.39 8.47
CA ARG A 493 -6.67 7.60 8.24
C ARG A 493 -6.71 7.93 6.75
N LEU A 494 -7.75 7.44 6.07
CA LEU A 494 -7.96 7.73 4.65
C LEU A 494 -8.35 9.19 4.40
N ALA A 495 -9.10 9.82 5.30
CA ALA A 495 -9.47 11.23 5.20
C ALA A 495 -8.29 12.21 5.08
N TYR A 496 -7.10 11.83 5.55
CA TYR A 496 -5.90 12.67 5.47
C TYR A 496 -4.98 12.27 4.32
N LEU A 497 -5.30 11.21 3.58
CA LEU A 497 -4.55 10.74 2.44
C LEU A 497 -5.06 11.42 1.16
N ASN A 498 -4.15 11.81 0.26
CA ASN A 498 -4.53 12.20 -1.10
C ASN A 498 -5.22 11.02 -1.81
N THR A 499 -6.53 11.11 -2.02
CA THR A 499 -7.35 9.99 -2.52
C THR A 499 -7.06 9.60 -3.96
N ASN A 500 -6.31 10.41 -4.73
CA ASN A 500 -5.86 10.06 -6.08
C ASN A 500 -5.02 8.76 -6.09
N VAL A 501 -4.33 8.47 -4.99
CA VAL A 501 -3.50 7.27 -4.86
C VAL A 501 -4.31 5.99 -4.75
N LEU A 502 -5.53 6.08 -4.19
CA LEU A 502 -6.42 4.93 -3.98
C LEU A 502 -6.83 4.30 -5.32
N GLN A 503 -7.03 5.13 -6.35
CA GLN A 503 -7.39 4.65 -7.69
C GLN A 503 -6.27 3.83 -8.36
N GLN A 504 -5.03 3.92 -7.86
CA GLN A 504 -3.87 3.20 -8.41
C GLN A 504 -3.60 1.89 -7.68
N ILE A 505 -4.29 1.58 -6.59
CA ILE A 505 -4.05 0.38 -5.79
C ILE A 505 -5.13 -0.64 -6.13
N HIS A 506 -4.73 -1.88 -6.42
CA HIS A 506 -5.69 -2.89 -6.88
C HIS A 506 -6.02 -3.96 -5.87
N THR A 507 -5.29 -4.05 -4.75
CA THR A 507 -5.54 -5.04 -3.69
C THR A 507 -5.61 -4.35 -2.35
N TYR A 508 -6.75 -4.45 -1.68
CA TYR A 508 -7.04 -3.79 -0.43
C TYR A 508 -7.21 -4.84 0.66
N PHE A 509 -6.53 -4.64 1.76
CA PHE A 509 -6.79 -5.32 3.02
C PHE A 509 -7.38 -4.30 3.97
N VAL A 510 -8.63 -4.50 4.37
CA VAL A 510 -9.39 -3.56 5.18
C VAL A 510 -9.80 -4.24 6.47
N SER A 511 -9.40 -3.70 7.61
CA SER A 511 -9.93 -4.14 8.90
C SER A 511 -10.82 -3.03 9.47
N THR A 512 -11.01 -2.99 10.78
CA THR A 512 -11.92 -2.05 11.43
C THR A 512 -11.60 -0.60 11.07
N LEU A 513 -12.58 0.08 10.47
CA LEU A 513 -12.56 1.51 10.17
C LEU A 513 -13.72 2.21 10.88
N PRO A 514 -13.49 2.85 12.05
CA PRO A 514 -14.58 3.39 12.87
C PRO A 514 -15.33 4.55 12.21
N ARG A 515 -14.70 5.26 11.29
CA ARG A 515 -15.25 6.47 10.67
C ARG A 515 -16.06 6.15 9.41
N PRO A 516 -17.31 6.64 9.29
CA PRO A 516 -18.14 6.43 8.11
C PRO A 516 -17.51 6.95 6.82
N TYR A 517 -16.82 8.09 6.85
CA TYR A 517 -16.16 8.66 5.66
C TYR A 517 -15.12 7.70 5.06
N ASP A 518 -14.23 7.16 5.90
CA ASP A 518 -13.17 6.25 5.47
C ASP A 518 -13.78 4.97 4.85
N ARG A 519 -14.85 4.46 5.47
CA ARG A 519 -15.62 3.31 4.98
C ARG A 519 -16.30 3.58 3.63
N GLN A 520 -17.00 4.70 3.50
CA GLN A 520 -17.67 5.09 2.26
C GLN A 520 -16.69 5.27 1.11
N LEU A 521 -15.51 5.85 1.37
CA LEU A 521 -14.47 6.04 0.37
C LEU A 521 -13.94 4.69 -0.17
N ILE A 522 -13.72 3.70 0.71
CA ILE A 522 -13.35 2.33 0.28
C ILE A 522 -14.51 1.70 -0.50
N ALA A 523 -15.74 1.81 0.02
CA ALA A 523 -16.92 1.24 -0.62
C ALA A 523 -17.09 1.74 -2.06
N GLU A 524 -16.89 3.05 -2.27
CA GLU A 524 -16.94 3.70 -3.57
C GLU A 524 -15.78 3.30 -4.48
N THR A 525 -14.58 3.23 -3.94
CA THR A 525 -13.38 2.87 -4.72
C THR A 525 -13.51 1.46 -5.29
N PHE A 526 -14.08 0.51 -4.54
CA PHE A 526 -14.20 -0.91 -4.93
C PHE A 526 -15.58 -1.34 -5.44
N GLY A 527 -16.58 -0.45 -5.39
CA GLY A 527 -17.95 -0.79 -5.78
C GLY A 527 -18.61 -1.84 -4.88
N ILE A 528 -18.21 -1.92 -3.61
CA ILE A 528 -18.75 -2.85 -2.61
C ILE A 528 -19.87 -2.17 -1.80
N SER A 529 -20.81 -2.95 -1.27
CA SER A 529 -21.94 -2.39 -0.53
C SER A 529 -21.52 -1.84 0.83
N ASP A 530 -22.14 -0.74 1.24
CA ASP A 530 -21.87 -0.13 2.56
C ASP A 530 -22.11 -1.13 3.71
N SER A 531 -23.15 -1.96 3.60
CA SER A 531 -23.46 -3.02 4.56
C SER A 531 -22.31 -4.01 4.78
N LEU A 532 -21.57 -4.32 3.72
CA LEU A 532 -20.46 -5.25 3.78
C LEU A 532 -19.24 -4.63 4.46
N ILE A 533 -18.97 -3.36 4.15
CA ILE A 533 -17.90 -2.60 4.77
C ILE A 533 -18.20 -2.27 6.24
N ASP A 534 -19.45 -1.99 6.59
CA ASP A 534 -19.86 -1.74 7.97
C ASP A 534 -19.62 -2.97 8.87
N ARG A 535 -19.58 -4.19 8.33
CA ARG A 535 -19.22 -5.40 9.10
C ARG A 535 -17.79 -5.42 9.61
N THR A 536 -16.89 -4.69 8.97
CA THR A 536 -15.51 -4.52 9.47
C THR A 536 -15.48 -3.88 10.87
N LEU A 537 -16.57 -3.23 11.31
CA LEU A 537 -16.72 -2.70 12.66
C LEU A 537 -16.78 -3.79 13.74
N ASN A 538 -17.20 -5.00 13.37
CA ASN A 538 -17.31 -6.14 14.27
C ASN A 538 -16.08 -7.05 14.21
N PHE A 539 -15.01 -6.62 13.52
CA PHE A 539 -13.83 -7.44 13.37
C PHE A 539 -13.00 -7.52 14.66
N ASP A 540 -12.56 -8.74 14.97
CA ASP A 540 -11.52 -8.99 15.95
C ASP A 540 -10.14 -8.60 15.40
N ILE A 541 -9.16 -8.44 16.29
CA ILE A 541 -7.76 -8.19 15.90
C ILE A 541 -7.27 -9.34 15.00
N GLY A 542 -6.68 -8.97 13.86
CA GLY A 542 -6.19 -9.93 12.87
C GLY A 542 -7.25 -10.41 11.88
N GLN A 543 -8.51 -9.97 11.96
CA GLN A 543 -9.51 -10.16 10.91
C GLN A 543 -9.43 -9.05 9.86
N TRP A 544 -9.58 -9.43 8.60
CA TRP A 544 -9.41 -8.58 7.45
C TRP A 544 -10.43 -8.89 6.36
N LEU A 545 -10.83 -7.85 5.64
CA LEU A 545 -11.58 -7.89 4.40
C LEU A 545 -10.60 -7.67 3.26
N LEU A 546 -10.39 -8.70 2.44
CA LEU A 546 -9.60 -8.65 1.22
C LEU A 546 -10.52 -8.31 0.03
N VAL A 547 -10.17 -7.27 -0.72
CA VAL A 547 -10.80 -6.95 -2.01
C VAL A 547 -9.72 -6.75 -3.06
N SER A 548 -9.88 -7.31 -4.27
CA SER A 548 -8.89 -7.10 -5.33
C SER A 548 -9.47 -7.06 -6.74
N PHE A 549 -9.08 -6.01 -7.49
CA PHE A 549 -9.42 -5.78 -8.90
C PHE A 549 -8.69 -6.68 -9.88
N LYS A 550 -7.42 -6.99 -9.57
CA LYS A 550 -6.56 -7.75 -10.50
C LYS A 550 -5.86 -8.91 -9.83
N ALA A 551 -5.74 -8.92 -8.52
CA ALA A 551 -4.79 -9.76 -7.84
C ALA A 551 -5.32 -10.27 -6.50
N ALA A 552 -6.22 -11.25 -6.54
CA ALA A 552 -6.39 -12.13 -5.40
C ALA A 552 -7.20 -13.36 -5.76
N LEU A 553 -8.31 -13.15 -6.48
CA LEU A 553 -9.38 -14.13 -6.71
C LEU A 553 -9.95 -13.88 -8.11
N LYS A 554 -11.04 -14.53 -8.52
CA LYS A 554 -11.87 -13.96 -9.60
C LYS A 554 -12.25 -12.53 -9.17
N GLU A 555 -11.83 -11.56 -9.97
CA GLU A 555 -11.79 -10.11 -9.69
C GLU A 555 -13.03 -9.58 -8.94
N ASP A 556 -12.84 -8.74 -7.92
CA ASP A 556 -13.85 -7.96 -7.15
C ASP A 556 -14.74 -8.72 -6.14
N ILE A 557 -14.32 -9.90 -5.69
CA ILE A 557 -15.01 -10.61 -4.59
C ILE A 557 -14.40 -10.16 -3.25
N PRO A 558 -15.19 -9.58 -2.34
CA PRO A 558 -14.76 -9.29 -0.98
C PRO A 558 -14.66 -10.58 -0.16
N ILE A 559 -13.57 -10.74 0.60
CA ILE A 559 -13.35 -11.94 1.41
C ILE A 559 -12.93 -11.58 2.81
N MET A 560 -13.63 -12.14 3.79
CA MET A 560 -13.29 -11.99 5.19
C MET A 560 -12.42 -13.17 5.66
N PHE A 561 -11.28 -12.86 6.27
CA PHE A 561 -10.32 -13.86 6.73
C PHE A 561 -9.57 -13.43 7.99
N TYR A 562 -9.08 -14.39 8.76
CA TYR A 562 -8.05 -14.22 9.78
C TYR A 562 -6.68 -14.32 9.13
N ALA A 563 -5.87 -13.27 9.24
CA ALA A 563 -4.49 -13.32 8.78
C ALA A 563 -3.62 -14.21 9.66
N ASP A 564 -2.57 -14.79 9.07
CA ASP A 564 -1.52 -15.46 9.85
C ASP A 564 -0.94 -14.49 10.91
N ASN A 565 -0.49 -15.04 12.04
CA ASN A 565 0.13 -14.24 13.09
C ASN A 565 1.65 -14.22 12.89
N ASN A 566 2.21 -13.06 12.51
CA ASN A 566 3.65 -12.90 12.27
C ASN A 566 4.47 -13.03 13.57
N ILE A 567 3.90 -12.69 14.73
CA ILE A 567 4.61 -12.82 16.01
C ILE A 567 4.90 -14.30 16.31
N ASN A 568 3.93 -15.19 16.05
CA ASN A 568 4.13 -16.64 16.22
C ASN A 568 5.23 -17.16 15.28
N GLU A 569 5.18 -16.77 14.00
CA GLU A 569 6.19 -17.11 13.00
C GLU A 569 7.60 -16.60 13.39
N LEU A 570 7.69 -15.35 13.86
CA LEU A 570 8.93 -14.76 14.35
C LEU A 570 9.48 -15.56 15.54
N ARG A 571 8.65 -15.86 16.54
CA ARG A 571 9.04 -16.62 17.74
C ARG A 571 9.62 -17.99 17.41
N GLU A 572 8.98 -18.73 16.51
CA GLU A 572 9.47 -20.04 16.06
C GLU A 572 10.79 -19.95 15.28
N ASN A 573 10.91 -18.95 14.40
CA ASN A 573 12.06 -18.84 13.50
C ASN A 573 13.27 -18.20 14.18
N LEU A 574 13.07 -17.29 15.13
CA LEU A 574 14.17 -16.66 15.88
C LEU A 574 15.01 -17.72 16.61
N SER A 575 14.35 -18.72 17.19
CA SER A 575 15.02 -19.85 17.85
C SER A 575 15.85 -20.71 16.89
N LYS A 576 15.43 -20.81 15.62
CA LYS A 576 16.15 -21.58 14.59
C LYS A 576 17.35 -20.81 14.05
N VAL A 577 17.20 -19.50 13.85
CA VAL A 577 18.25 -18.64 13.26
C VAL A 577 19.34 -18.27 14.27
N LEU A 578 19.06 -18.34 15.58
CA LEU A 578 20.03 -18.11 16.65
C LEU A 578 20.85 -19.35 17.04
N ARG A 579 20.35 -20.56 16.76
CA ARG A 579 21.14 -21.80 16.84
C ARG A 579 22.17 -21.84 15.70
#